data_AF-A0A8S2K095-F1
#
_entry.id   AF-A0A8S2K095-F1
#
_cell.length_a   1.000
_cell.length_b   1.000
_cell.length_c   1.000
_cell.angle_alpha   90.00
_cell.angle_beta   90.00
_cell.angle_gamma   90.00
#
_symmetry.space_group_name_H-M   'P 1'
#
loop_
_entity.id
_entity.type
_entity.pdbx_description
1 polymer ?
#
loop_
_entity_poly.entity_id
_entity_poly.type
_entity_poly.pdbx_seq_one_letter_code
_entity_poly.pdbx_strand_id
1 'polypeptide(L)'
;MKSVFFALPYYGRETLILGQRIKKLARQLMVTVDMKIAYRKTLTLQNVFLSLQKGLDVTEKEKNLVYSTPCMDCDYKYYGHTARDWSIRINEHRDKVRLHSSDSKIVQHVEQLGHTMDFKNAKVEAFETSYRKRVIKEALFSQISKGKFMNKVNHDLNVFG
;
A
#
# COMPACT_ATOMS: atom_id res chain seq x y z
N MET A 1 -2.27 40.38 -21.99
CA MET A 1 -1.55 39.80 -20.84
C MET A 1 -1.32 38.33 -21.14
N LYS A 2 -0.06 37.86 -21.23
CA LYS A 2 0.22 36.45 -21.56
C LYS A 2 0.21 35.64 -20.26
N SER A 3 -0.61 34.59 -20.18
CA SER A 3 -0.62 33.72 -18.99
C SER A 3 0.40 32.59 -19.14
N VAL A 4 1.21 32.37 -18.09
CA VAL A 4 2.20 31.30 -18.03
C VAL A 4 1.91 30.41 -16.84
N PHE A 5 1.89 29.10 -17.06
CA PHE A 5 1.59 28.10 -16.03
C PHE A 5 2.86 27.39 -15.58
N PHE A 6 3.07 27.33 -14.27
CA PHE A 6 4.16 26.59 -13.65
C PHE A 6 3.61 25.51 -12.72
N ALA A 7 4.21 24.32 -12.76
CA ALA A 7 3.86 23.22 -11.86
C ALA A 7 5.02 22.99 -10.87
N LEU A 8 4.81 23.30 -9.59
CA LEU A 8 5.79 23.08 -8.53
C LEU A 8 5.54 21.75 -7.79
N PRO A 9 6.59 20.98 -7.48
CA PRO A 9 6.46 19.83 -6.59
C PRO A 9 6.11 20.28 -5.17
N TYR A 10 5.06 19.71 -4.58
CA TYR A 10 4.61 20.04 -3.22
C TYR A 10 5.37 19.23 -2.18
N TYR A 11 6.15 19.91 -1.34
CA TYR A 11 6.89 19.32 -0.23
C TYR A 11 6.38 19.74 1.16
N GLY A 12 5.38 20.62 1.21
CA GLY A 12 4.86 21.14 2.47
C GLY A 12 4.47 22.61 2.38
N ARG A 13 4.28 23.24 3.55
CA ARG A 13 3.91 24.66 3.66
C ARG A 13 4.98 25.58 3.08
N GLU A 14 6.24 25.16 3.14
CA GLU A 14 7.41 25.81 2.60
C GLU A 14 7.27 26.03 1.09
N THR A 15 6.76 25.02 0.36
CA THR A 15 6.50 25.15 -1.08
C THR A 15 5.40 26.17 -1.38
N LEU A 16 4.37 26.27 -0.52
CA LEU A 16 3.31 27.27 -0.68
C LEU A 16 3.87 28.68 -0.54
N ILE A 17 4.67 28.91 0.51
CA ILE A 17 5.36 30.19 0.76
C ILE A 17 6.26 30.54 -0.44
N LEU A 18 7.03 29.57 -0.93
CA LEU A 18 7.89 29.77 -2.11
C LEU A 18 7.08 30.19 -3.34
N GLY A 19 5.97 29.50 -3.63
CA GLY A 19 5.11 29.87 -4.77
C GLY A 19 4.51 31.26 -4.64
N GLN A 20 4.10 31.67 -3.43
CA GLN A 20 3.63 33.04 -3.17
C GLN A 20 4.73 34.09 -3.42
N ARG A 21 5.96 33.83 -2.96
CA ARG A 21 7.11 34.71 -3.19
C ARG A 21 7.45 34.83 -4.67
N ILE A 22 7.48 33.72 -5.40
CA ILE A 22 7.70 33.69 -6.86
C ILE A 22 6.62 34.51 -7.57
N LYS A 23 5.34 34.34 -7.20
CA LYS A 23 4.24 35.10 -7.80
C LYS A 23 4.35 36.60 -7.51
N LYS A 24 4.80 36.99 -6.31
CA LYS A 24 5.05 38.40 -5.96
C LYS A 24 6.17 39.00 -6.81
N LEU A 25 7.30 38.30 -6.94
CA LEU A 25 8.42 38.74 -7.79
C LEU A 25 8.05 38.82 -9.27
N ALA A 26 7.28 37.85 -9.77
CA ALA A 26 6.80 37.84 -11.15
C ALA A 26 5.94 39.07 -11.47
N ARG A 27 5.06 39.49 -10.56
CA ARG A 27 4.26 40.72 -10.71
C ARG A 27 5.12 41.98 -10.75
N GLN A 28 6.25 42.00 -10.02
CA GLN A 28 7.15 43.15 -9.97
C GLN A 28 8.04 43.25 -11.21
N LEU A 29 8.55 42.11 -11.71
CA LEU A 29 9.52 42.08 -12.81
C LEU A 29 8.89 41.89 -14.19
N MET A 30 7.72 41.26 -14.28
CA MET A 30 7.08 40.86 -15.54
C MET A 30 5.60 41.27 -15.56
N VAL A 31 5.35 42.59 -15.62
CA VAL A 31 4.01 43.20 -15.54
C VAL A 31 3.05 42.71 -16.65
N THR A 32 3.58 42.29 -17.80
CA THR A 32 2.79 41.82 -18.94
C THR A 32 2.41 40.33 -18.87
N VAL A 33 2.93 39.61 -17.87
CA VAL A 33 2.78 38.15 -17.70
C VAL A 33 1.94 37.83 -16.47
N ASP A 34 0.89 37.05 -16.66
CA ASP A 34 0.08 36.50 -15.57
C ASP A 34 0.57 35.10 -15.22
N MET A 35 1.29 34.98 -14.10
CA MET A 35 1.83 33.71 -13.65
C MET A 35 0.80 32.95 -12.79
N LYS A 36 0.47 31.74 -13.22
CA LYS A 36 -0.35 30.78 -12.47
C LYS A 36 0.51 29.61 -12.03
N ILE A 37 0.49 29.33 -10.72
CA ILE A 37 1.26 28.24 -10.11
C ILE A 37 0.28 27.16 -9.68
N ALA A 38 0.50 25.94 -10.16
CA ALA A 38 -0.13 24.73 -9.69
C ALA A 38 0.86 23.92 -8.85
N TYR A 39 0.36 23.15 -7.90
CA TYR A 39 1.17 22.27 -7.05
C TYR A 39 0.86 20.82 -7.39
N ARG A 40 1.90 20.03 -7.67
CA ARG A 40 1.78 18.58 -7.92
C ARG A 40 2.41 17.79 -6.80
N LYS A 41 1.77 16.69 -6.40
CA LYS A 41 2.36 15.75 -5.44
C LYS A 41 3.56 15.06 -6.08
N THR A 42 4.71 15.07 -5.42
CA THR A 42 5.95 14.49 -5.98
C THR A 42 6.11 13.03 -5.60
N LEU A 43 5.91 12.71 -4.32
CA LEU A 43 6.07 11.35 -3.77
C LEU A 43 4.97 11.10 -2.76
N THR A 44 4.09 10.13 -3.03
CA THR A 44 3.19 9.58 -2.01
C THR A 44 3.88 8.39 -1.35
N LEU A 45 3.53 8.07 -0.10
CA LEU A 45 3.99 6.82 0.53
C LEU A 45 3.66 5.61 -0.35
N GLN A 46 2.51 5.66 -1.03
CA GLN A 46 2.14 4.69 -2.04
C GLN A 46 3.14 4.65 -3.20
N ASN A 47 3.57 5.77 -3.78
CA ASN A 47 4.52 5.75 -4.88
C ASN A 47 5.93 5.27 -4.45
N VAL A 48 6.31 5.55 -3.20
CA VAL A 48 7.63 5.18 -2.65
C VAL A 48 7.68 3.69 -2.27
N PHE A 49 6.63 3.18 -1.63
CA PHE A 49 6.61 1.82 -1.07
C PHE A 49 5.77 0.84 -1.88
N LEU A 50 4.77 1.32 -2.60
CA LEU A 50 3.85 0.54 -3.41
C LEU A 50 3.96 0.92 -4.88
N SER A 51 5.18 1.05 -5.39
CA SER A 51 5.40 0.92 -6.84
C SER A 51 4.86 -0.46 -7.22
N LEU A 52 3.60 -0.48 -7.67
CA LEU A 52 2.85 -1.69 -7.93
C LEU A 52 3.64 -2.49 -8.97
N GLN A 53 4.23 -3.60 -8.55
CA GLN A 53 4.70 -4.62 -9.48
C GLN A 53 3.46 -5.37 -9.96
N LYS A 54 2.67 -4.71 -10.83
CA LYS A 54 1.52 -5.34 -11.48
C LYS A 54 2.03 -6.41 -12.43
N GLY A 55 1.44 -7.61 -12.34
CA GLY A 55 1.47 -8.58 -13.44
C GLY A 55 2.78 -9.34 -13.61
N LEU A 56 3.42 -9.76 -12.52
CA LEU A 56 4.38 -10.84 -12.62
C LEU A 56 3.60 -12.17 -12.62
N ASP A 57 3.90 -13.04 -13.58
CA ASP A 57 3.44 -14.43 -13.56
C ASP A 57 4.10 -15.12 -12.37
N VAL A 58 3.39 -15.11 -11.25
CA VAL A 58 3.86 -15.64 -9.98
C VAL A 58 4.00 -17.15 -10.11
N THR A 59 5.21 -17.65 -9.97
CA THR A 59 5.45 -19.09 -9.83
C THR A 59 5.26 -19.52 -8.37
N GLU A 60 4.88 -20.78 -8.15
CA GLU A 60 4.64 -21.33 -6.80
C GLU A 60 5.85 -21.23 -5.84
N LYS A 61 7.08 -21.11 -6.39
CA LYS A 61 8.35 -21.10 -5.66
C LYS A 61 8.87 -19.70 -5.32
N GLU A 62 8.02 -18.70 -5.47
CA GLU A 62 8.40 -17.34 -5.14
C GLU A 62 8.40 -17.06 -3.66
N LYS A 63 9.34 -16.23 -3.23
CA LYS A 63 9.57 -15.86 -1.84
C LYS A 63 9.57 -14.35 -1.72
N ASN A 64 9.60 -13.88 -0.46
CA ASN A 64 9.81 -12.48 -0.16
C ASN A 64 8.77 -11.57 -0.78
N LEU A 65 7.51 -11.83 -0.46
CA LEU A 65 6.38 -11.15 -1.07
C LEU A 65 5.31 -10.76 -0.06
N VAL A 66 4.45 -9.85 -0.50
CA VAL A 66 3.19 -9.47 0.13
C VAL A 66 2.07 -9.97 -0.76
N TYR A 67 1.02 -10.53 -0.16
CA TYR A 67 -0.10 -11.13 -0.88
C TYR A 67 -1.43 -10.76 -0.23
N SER A 68 -2.51 -11.04 -0.95
CA SER A 68 -3.87 -10.97 -0.46
C SER A 68 -4.61 -12.30 -0.68
N THR A 69 -5.51 -12.65 0.24
CA THR A 69 -6.41 -13.80 0.13
C THR A 69 -7.84 -13.30 0.38
N PRO A 70 -8.74 -13.34 -0.64
CA PRO A 70 -10.12 -12.91 -0.46
C PRO A 70 -10.97 -13.91 0.34
N CYS A 71 -12.03 -13.40 0.96
CA CYS A 71 -13.13 -14.23 1.44
C CYS A 71 -14.10 -14.52 0.29
N MET A 72 -14.73 -15.70 0.29
CA MET A 72 -15.79 -16.05 -0.67
C MET A 72 -17.12 -15.40 -0.32
N ASP A 73 -17.38 -15.20 0.97
CA ASP A 73 -18.70 -14.81 1.49
C ASP A 73 -18.82 -13.32 1.81
N CYS A 74 -17.71 -12.57 1.77
CA CYS A 74 -17.72 -11.14 2.00
C CYS A 74 -16.60 -10.39 1.26
N ASP A 75 -16.73 -9.07 1.19
CA ASP A 75 -15.77 -8.19 0.51
C ASP A 75 -14.39 -8.07 1.18
N TYR A 76 -14.18 -8.73 2.32
CA TYR A 76 -12.96 -8.62 3.10
C TYR A 76 -11.84 -9.47 2.51
N LYS A 77 -10.62 -8.96 2.61
CA LYS A 77 -9.41 -9.68 2.24
C LYS A 77 -8.44 -9.75 3.40
N TYR A 78 -7.78 -10.89 3.55
CA TYR A 78 -6.59 -10.97 4.39
C TYR A 78 -5.39 -10.50 3.58
N TYR A 79 -4.55 -9.65 4.18
CA TYR A 79 -3.24 -9.31 3.62
C TYR A 79 -2.17 -10.03 4.43
N GLY A 80 -1.12 -10.50 3.79
CA GLY A 80 -0.06 -11.20 4.49
C GLY A 80 1.27 -10.99 3.82
N HIS A 81 2.34 -11.23 4.57
CA HIS A 81 3.67 -11.28 4.01
C HIS A 81 4.34 -12.63 4.30
N THR A 82 5.30 -13.00 3.47
CA THR A 82 6.07 -14.23 3.65
C THR A 82 7.50 -14.07 3.16
N ALA A 83 8.44 -14.70 3.87
CA ALA A 83 9.80 -14.96 3.39
C ALA A 83 9.96 -16.41 2.88
N ARG A 84 8.98 -17.28 3.16
CA ARG A 84 8.90 -18.65 2.67
C ARG A 84 8.36 -18.68 1.25
N ASP A 85 8.45 -19.85 0.63
CA ASP A 85 7.79 -20.13 -0.65
C ASP A 85 6.29 -19.85 -0.57
N TRP A 86 5.75 -19.28 -1.64
CA TRP A 86 4.36 -18.88 -1.75
C TRP A 86 3.41 -20.06 -1.55
N SER A 87 3.67 -21.17 -2.25
CA SER A 87 2.86 -22.39 -2.15
C SER A 87 2.84 -22.95 -0.73
N ILE A 88 4.01 -22.98 -0.06
CA ILE A 88 4.14 -23.42 1.34
C ILE A 88 3.29 -22.52 2.23
N ARG A 89 3.38 -21.20 2.07
CA ARG A 89 2.62 -20.25 2.90
C ARG A 89 1.11 -20.42 2.73
N ILE A 90 0.63 -20.61 1.50
CA ILE A 90 -0.79 -20.89 1.24
C ILE A 90 -1.23 -22.19 1.90
N ASN A 91 -0.42 -23.25 1.80
CA ASN A 91 -0.76 -24.54 2.39
C ASN A 91 -0.81 -24.46 3.93
N GLU A 92 0.14 -23.76 4.56
CA GLU A 92 0.10 -23.50 6.00
C GLU A 92 -1.19 -22.81 6.44
N HIS A 93 -1.70 -21.86 5.64
CA HIS A 93 -2.96 -21.21 5.96
C HIS A 93 -4.16 -22.15 5.81
N ARG A 94 -4.19 -22.98 4.77
CA ARG A 94 -5.21 -24.03 4.62
C ARG A 94 -5.20 -24.99 5.79
N ASP A 95 -4.02 -25.44 6.20
CA ASP A 95 -3.85 -26.34 7.33
C ASP A 95 -4.31 -25.71 8.64
N LYS A 96 -3.99 -24.43 8.89
CA LYS A 96 -4.47 -23.71 10.07
C LYS A 96 -5.99 -23.58 10.12
N VAL A 97 -6.64 -23.34 8.98
CA VAL A 97 -8.11 -23.31 8.89
C VAL A 97 -8.70 -24.69 9.15
N ARG A 98 -8.15 -25.73 8.53
CA ARG A 98 -8.58 -27.12 8.76
C ARG A 98 -8.43 -27.55 10.23
N LEU A 99 -7.33 -27.15 10.86
CA LEU A 99 -7.00 -27.49 12.25
C LEU A 99 -7.59 -26.52 13.29
N HIS A 100 -8.33 -25.50 12.88
CA HIS A 100 -8.95 -24.52 13.80
C HIS A 100 -7.92 -23.88 14.76
N SER A 101 -6.75 -23.52 14.20
CA SER A 101 -5.67 -22.91 14.97
C SER A 101 -5.93 -21.42 15.21
N SER A 102 -6.22 -21.05 16.46
CA SER A 102 -6.65 -19.71 16.89
C SER A 102 -5.69 -18.55 16.60
N ASP A 103 -4.44 -18.85 16.24
CA ASP A 103 -3.36 -17.87 16.08
C ASP A 103 -3.40 -17.12 14.74
N SER A 104 -4.31 -17.48 13.84
CA SER A 104 -4.44 -16.83 12.53
C SER A 104 -5.69 -15.99 12.43
N LYS A 105 -5.57 -14.76 11.90
CA LYS A 105 -6.74 -13.90 11.61
C LYS A 105 -7.68 -14.48 10.58
N ILE A 106 -7.14 -15.26 9.64
CA ILE A 106 -7.93 -16.05 8.69
C ILE A 106 -8.83 -17.03 9.44
N VAL A 107 -8.28 -17.77 10.41
CA VAL A 107 -9.05 -18.73 11.21
C VAL A 107 -10.09 -18.01 12.07
N GLN A 108 -9.72 -16.92 12.74
CA GLN A 108 -10.67 -16.12 13.52
C GLN A 108 -11.85 -15.63 12.67
N HIS A 109 -11.59 -15.19 11.43
CA HIS A 109 -12.65 -14.78 10.51
C HIS A 109 -13.57 -15.94 10.11
N VAL A 110 -12.98 -17.09 9.75
CA VAL A 110 -13.71 -18.31 9.39
C VAL A 110 -14.57 -18.81 10.55
N GLU A 111 -14.02 -18.88 11.76
CA GLU A 111 -14.72 -19.42 12.93
C GLU A 111 -15.82 -18.48 13.45
N GLN A 112 -15.56 -17.17 13.48
CA GLN A 112 -16.52 -16.21 14.05
C GLN A 112 -17.69 -15.92 13.12
N LEU A 113 -17.46 -15.94 11.80
CA LEU A 113 -18.48 -15.60 10.81
C LEU A 113 -19.00 -16.81 10.04
N GLY A 114 -18.40 -17.99 10.20
CA GLY A 114 -18.74 -19.19 9.43
C GLY A 114 -18.39 -19.07 7.95
N HIS A 115 -17.44 -18.20 7.60
CA HIS A 115 -17.07 -17.90 6.23
C HIS A 115 -16.00 -18.83 5.68
N THR A 116 -15.86 -18.86 4.36
CA THR A 116 -14.86 -19.61 3.61
C THR A 116 -13.85 -18.68 2.95
N MET A 117 -12.59 -19.07 2.99
CA MET A 117 -11.48 -18.32 2.39
C MET A 117 -11.14 -18.84 1.00
N ASP A 118 -10.94 -17.92 0.07
CA ASP A 118 -10.60 -18.23 -1.31
C ASP A 118 -9.09 -18.29 -1.53
N PHE A 119 -8.51 -19.45 -1.20
CA PHE A 119 -7.10 -19.69 -1.45
C PHE A 119 -6.74 -19.89 -2.92
N LYS A 120 -7.72 -20.04 -3.83
CA LYS A 120 -7.46 -20.19 -5.26
C LYS A 120 -7.24 -18.84 -5.93
N ASN A 121 -8.00 -17.82 -5.51
CA ASN A 121 -7.84 -16.44 -5.98
C ASN A 121 -6.91 -15.61 -5.07
N ALA A 122 -6.04 -16.27 -4.31
CA ALA A 122 -4.99 -15.59 -3.57
C ALA A 122 -3.98 -14.98 -4.56
N LYS A 123 -3.57 -13.74 -4.29
CA LYS A 123 -2.81 -12.93 -5.24
C LYS A 123 -1.58 -12.32 -4.59
N VAL A 124 -0.44 -12.36 -5.29
CA VAL A 124 0.74 -11.59 -4.91
C VAL A 124 0.54 -10.13 -5.31
N GLU A 125 0.71 -9.25 -4.33
CA GLU A 125 0.52 -7.81 -4.49
C GLU A 125 1.85 -7.06 -4.71
N ALA A 126 2.95 -7.58 -4.15
CA ALA A 126 4.30 -7.01 -4.34
C ALA A 126 5.41 -7.98 -3.90
N PHE A 127 6.60 -7.85 -4.50
CA PHE A 127 7.83 -8.44 -3.97
C PHE A 127 8.59 -7.43 -3.11
N GLU A 128 9.20 -7.92 -2.04
CA GLU A 128 10.04 -7.14 -1.15
C GLU A 128 10.94 -8.04 -0.29
N THR A 129 12.24 -7.98 -0.55
CA THR A 129 13.26 -8.74 0.18
C THR A 129 13.47 -8.19 1.57
N SER A 130 13.41 -6.87 1.77
CA SER A 130 13.58 -6.27 3.09
C SER A 130 12.39 -6.58 4.00
N TYR A 131 12.63 -7.23 5.14
CA TYR A 131 11.59 -7.49 6.13
C TYR A 131 10.85 -6.21 6.55
N ARG A 132 11.58 -5.16 6.94
CA ARG A 132 10.99 -3.89 7.39
C ARG A 132 10.09 -3.28 6.31
N LYS A 133 10.57 -3.18 5.07
CA LYS A 133 9.78 -2.63 3.96
C LYS A 133 8.55 -3.49 3.64
N ARG A 134 8.67 -4.81 3.73
CA ARG A 134 7.60 -5.76 3.43
C ARG A 134 6.44 -5.66 4.44
N VAL A 135 6.76 -5.53 5.72
CA VAL A 135 5.76 -5.29 6.76
C VAL A 135 5.06 -3.94 6.55
N ILE A 136 5.83 -2.88 6.21
CA ILE A 136 5.24 -1.58 5.86
C ILE A 136 4.30 -1.70 4.65
N LYS A 137 4.70 -2.43 3.59
CA LYS A 137 3.85 -2.65 2.41
C LYS A 137 2.56 -3.38 2.77
N GLU A 138 2.61 -4.45 3.55
CA GLU A 138 1.41 -5.18 4.02
C GLU A 138 0.44 -4.26 4.77
N ALA A 139 0.95 -3.45 5.69
CA ALA A 139 0.13 -2.47 6.42
C ALA A 139 -0.49 -1.43 5.47
N LEU A 140 0.27 -0.92 4.49
CA LEU A 140 -0.23 0.02 3.50
C LEU A 140 -1.33 -0.61 2.61
N PHE A 141 -1.16 -1.85 2.17
CA PHE A 141 -2.19 -2.56 1.39
C PHE A 141 -3.49 -2.72 2.18
N SER A 142 -3.38 -3.07 3.47
CA SER A 142 -4.53 -3.12 4.37
C SER A 142 -5.24 -1.76 4.45
N GLN A 143 -4.50 -0.68 4.68
CA GLN A 143 -5.09 0.67 4.78
C GLN A 143 -5.75 1.15 3.47
N ILE A 144 -5.14 0.87 2.31
CA ILE A 144 -5.68 1.25 0.99
C ILE A 144 -7.00 0.54 0.69
N SER A 145 -7.25 -0.62 1.27
CA SER A 145 -8.51 -1.36 1.11
C SER A 145 -9.72 -0.70 1.82
N LYS A 146 -9.54 0.46 2.47
CA LYS A 146 -10.61 1.29 3.06
C LYS A 146 -11.52 0.53 4.04
N GLY A 147 -10.93 -0.29 4.90
CA GLY A 147 -11.66 -1.03 5.95
C GLY A 147 -12.18 -2.40 5.52
N LYS A 148 -11.94 -2.83 4.28
CA LYS A 148 -12.31 -4.17 3.78
C LYS A 148 -11.16 -5.17 3.95
N PHE A 149 -10.58 -5.24 5.15
CA PHE A 149 -9.45 -6.13 5.45
C PHE A 149 -9.55 -6.79 6.81
N MET A 150 -8.94 -7.98 6.95
CA MET A 150 -9.01 -8.81 8.17
C MET A 150 -7.87 -8.55 9.16
N ASN A 151 -6.80 -7.89 8.72
CA ASN A 151 -5.60 -7.68 9.53
C ASN A 151 -5.90 -6.75 10.71
N LYS A 152 -5.41 -7.09 11.91
CA LYS A 152 -5.25 -6.11 12.98
C LYS A 152 -3.92 -5.42 12.74
N VAL A 153 -3.92 -4.17 12.33
CA VAL A 153 -2.68 -3.39 12.20
C VAL A 153 -2.16 -3.13 13.61
N ASN A 154 -1.27 -4.01 14.12
CA ASN A 154 -0.57 -3.74 15.37
C ASN A 154 0.39 -2.57 15.11
N HIS A 155 0.15 -1.44 15.78
CA HIS A 155 0.98 -0.24 15.67
C HIS A 155 2.36 -0.37 16.35
N ASP A 156 2.65 -1.50 16.99
CA ASP A 156 3.87 -1.73 17.79
C ASP A 156 5.06 -2.27 16.97
N LEU A 157 5.13 -1.94 15.69
CA LEU A 157 6.35 -2.20 14.93
C LEU A 157 7.37 -1.12 15.31
N ASN A 158 8.34 -1.47 16.16
CA ASN A 158 9.55 -0.68 16.33
C ASN A 158 10.37 -0.71 15.02
N VAL A 159 9.96 0.13 14.06
CA VAL A 159 10.61 0.27 12.75
C VAL A 159 11.98 0.98 12.87
N PHE A 160 12.20 1.66 14.00
CA PHE A 160 13.43 2.35 14.35
C PHE A 160 14.17 1.58 15.45
N GLY A 161 14.77 0.47 15.06
CA GLY A 161 15.91 -0.13 15.77
C GLY A 161 17.17 0.12 14.98
#